data_AF-A0A0Q7S3E8-F1
#
_entry.id   AF-A0A0Q7S3E8-F1
#
_cell.length_a   1.000
_cell.length_b   1.000
_cell.length_c   1.000
_cell.angle_alpha   90.00
_cell.angle_beta   90.00
_cell.angle_gamma   90.00
#
_symmetry.space_group_name_H-M   'P 1'
#
loop_
_entity.id
_entity.type
_entity.pdbx_description
1 polymer ?
#
loop_
_entity_poly.entity_id
_entity_poly.type
_entity_poly.pdbx_seq_one_letter_code
_entity_poly.pdbx_strand_id
1 'polypeptide(L)'
;MTMSTMNSVGRPTTPNRVESKPATLTGGRGLLQDEHLIFESDGWGKTGVDLPEPKTDGSDLGDLVRRDPIGLPGLSEPETMRHYVRLSQKNHAIDLAIYPLGSCTMKHNPRLNEKMARLPHASWSSRPRTRTGVPRVGAL
;
A
#
# COMPACT_ATOMS: atom_id res chain seq x y z
N MET A 1 -26.73 49.30 40.34
CA MET A 1 -26.74 47.86 40.68
C MET A 1 -27.61 47.15 39.66
N THR A 2 -27.03 46.65 38.57
CA THR A 2 -27.73 45.84 37.56
C THR A 2 -27.26 44.41 37.71
N MET A 3 -28.14 43.55 38.24
CA MET A 3 -27.88 42.13 38.46
C MET A 3 -27.77 41.41 37.10
N SER A 4 -26.65 40.75 36.85
CA SER A 4 -26.45 39.87 35.71
C SER A 4 -27.24 38.58 35.93
N THR A 5 -28.22 38.31 35.08
CA THR A 5 -29.02 37.08 35.09
C THR A 5 -28.22 35.93 34.50
N MET A 6 -28.02 34.84 35.26
CA MET A 6 -27.43 33.61 34.74
C MET A 6 -28.36 32.95 33.72
N ASN A 7 -27.81 32.56 32.59
CA ASN A 7 -28.51 31.78 31.57
C ASN A 7 -28.83 30.37 32.11
N SER A 8 -30.11 30.06 32.30
CA SER A 8 -30.62 28.84 32.94
C SER A 8 -30.78 27.65 31.97
N VAL A 9 -30.38 27.80 30.71
CA VAL A 9 -30.57 26.79 29.67
C VAL A 9 -29.25 26.04 29.44
N GLY A 10 -29.22 24.76 29.84
CA GLY A 10 -28.10 23.87 29.59
C GLY A 10 -27.93 23.58 28.09
N ARG A 11 -26.68 23.38 27.65
CA ARG A 11 -26.36 23.02 26.27
C ARG A 11 -27.11 21.71 25.91
N PRO A 12 -27.96 21.70 24.88
CA PRO A 12 -28.70 20.49 24.52
C PRO A 12 -27.73 19.36 24.18
N THR A 13 -27.89 18.22 24.87
CA THR A 13 -27.03 17.02 24.78
C THR A 13 -27.55 15.99 23.77
N THR A 14 -28.69 16.24 23.14
CA THR A 14 -29.26 15.35 22.12
C THR A 14 -28.66 15.65 20.75
N PRO A 15 -28.18 14.64 19.99
CA PRO A 15 -27.72 14.85 18.62
C PRO A 15 -28.90 15.29 17.76
N ASN A 16 -28.82 16.50 17.20
CA ASN A 16 -29.84 17.01 16.31
C ASN A 16 -29.75 16.28 14.96
N ARG A 17 -30.87 15.78 14.44
CA ARG A 17 -30.92 15.04 13.17
C ARG A 17 -30.66 16.01 12.02
N VAL A 18 -29.50 15.88 11.36
CA VAL A 18 -29.18 16.66 10.15
C VAL A 18 -29.83 15.98 8.95
N GLU A 19 -30.82 16.62 8.33
CA GLU A 19 -31.58 16.07 7.20
C GLU A 19 -30.82 16.11 5.87
N SER A 20 -29.90 17.07 5.69
CA SER A 20 -29.14 17.25 4.45
C SER A 20 -27.66 16.92 4.63
N LYS A 21 -27.18 15.93 3.87
CA LYS A 21 -25.74 15.65 3.76
C LYS A 21 -25.10 16.69 2.84
N PRO A 22 -24.07 17.43 3.27
CA PRO A 22 -23.36 18.33 2.37
C PRO A 22 -22.69 17.53 1.24
N ALA A 23 -22.86 17.98 0.01
CA ALA A 23 -22.15 17.39 -1.13
C ALA A 23 -20.64 17.63 -0.97
N THR A 24 -19.84 16.57 -1.04
CA THR A 24 -18.38 16.68 -0.98
C THR A 24 -17.84 17.04 -2.36
N LEU A 25 -16.85 17.94 -2.41
CA LEU A 25 -16.24 18.43 -3.67
C LEU A 25 -15.73 17.31 -4.59
N THR A 26 -15.31 16.18 -4.00
CA THR A 26 -14.81 15.00 -4.70
C THR A 26 -15.82 13.85 -4.78
N GLY A 27 -17.06 14.03 -4.29
CA GLY A 27 -18.05 12.96 -4.18
C GLY A 27 -17.74 11.88 -3.13
N GLY A 28 -16.58 11.94 -2.46
CA GLY A 28 -16.15 10.97 -1.46
C GLY A 28 -16.98 11.03 -0.17
N ARG A 29 -17.30 9.86 0.40
CA ARG A 29 -18.01 9.76 1.69
C ARG A 29 -16.98 9.61 2.83
N GLY A 30 -16.60 10.72 3.46
CA GLY A 30 -15.64 10.70 4.56
C GLY A 30 -14.25 10.27 4.09
N LEU A 31 -13.64 9.25 4.72
CA LEU A 31 -12.31 8.73 4.35
C LEU A 31 -12.32 7.80 3.13
N LEU A 32 -13.49 7.40 2.63
CA LEU A 32 -13.62 6.55 1.45
C LEU A 32 -13.38 7.39 0.19
N GLN A 33 -12.11 7.53 -0.17
CA GLN A 33 -11.67 8.15 -1.42
C GLN A 33 -11.83 7.15 -2.57
N ASP A 34 -12.37 7.63 -3.70
CA ASP A 34 -12.37 6.82 -4.90
C ASP A 34 -10.98 6.86 -5.55
N GLU A 35 -10.33 5.70 -5.57
CA GLU A 35 -9.01 5.49 -6.15
C GLU A 35 -9.14 4.80 -7.50
N HIS A 36 -8.60 5.46 -8.53
CA HIS A 36 -8.51 4.99 -9.92
C HIS A 36 -7.57 3.79 -10.06
N LEU A 37 -7.64 3.09 -11.20
CA LEU A 37 -6.67 2.04 -11.50
C LEU A 37 -5.27 2.64 -11.68
N ILE A 38 -4.25 1.87 -11.31
CA ILE A 38 -2.86 2.31 -11.46
C ILE A 38 -2.48 2.65 -12.92
N PHE A 39 -3.18 2.04 -13.89
CA PHE A 39 -3.00 2.30 -15.33
C PHE A 39 -3.68 3.58 -15.82
N GLU A 40 -4.65 4.10 -15.08
CA GLU A 40 -5.32 5.37 -15.36
C GLU A 40 -4.50 6.56 -14.83
N SER A 41 -3.36 6.28 -14.18
CA SER A 41 -2.45 7.32 -13.71
C SER A 41 -1.54 7.84 -14.83
N ASP A 42 -1.42 9.16 -14.93
CA ASP A 42 -0.62 9.86 -15.96
C ASP A 42 0.90 9.75 -15.72
N GLY A 43 1.45 8.55 -15.88
CA GLY A 43 2.79 8.21 -15.38
C GLY A 43 3.68 7.35 -16.28
N TRP A 44 3.35 7.14 -17.55
CA TRP A 44 4.02 6.13 -18.39
C TRP A 44 5.51 6.34 -18.68
N GLY A 45 6.08 7.52 -18.37
CA GLY A 45 7.49 7.85 -18.60
C GLY A 45 8.32 8.16 -17.34
N LYS A 46 7.74 8.03 -16.13
CA LYS A 46 8.46 8.33 -14.87
C LYS A 46 8.91 7.04 -14.17
N THR A 47 9.89 7.14 -13.28
CA THR A 47 10.28 6.02 -12.40
C THR A 47 10.46 6.58 -10.99
N GLY A 48 9.92 5.90 -9.98
CA GLY A 48 9.98 6.34 -8.59
C GLY A 48 11.15 5.81 -7.79
N VAL A 49 12.03 5.03 -8.43
CA VAL A 49 13.20 4.41 -7.81
C VAL A 49 14.45 4.70 -8.65
N ASP A 50 15.49 5.20 -8.00
CA ASP A 50 16.80 5.35 -8.61
C ASP A 50 17.53 3.99 -8.53
N LEU A 51 17.38 3.20 -9.59
CA LEU A 51 18.13 1.95 -9.74
C LEU A 51 19.47 2.23 -10.43
N PRO A 52 20.56 1.58 -10.02
CA PRO A 52 21.82 1.68 -10.73
C PRO A 52 21.66 1.15 -12.15
N GLU A 53 22.38 1.76 -13.10
CA GLU A 53 22.39 1.31 -14.48
C GLU A 53 22.80 -0.17 -14.56
N PRO A 54 22.14 -0.95 -15.45
CA PRO A 54 22.48 -2.36 -15.63
C PRO A 54 23.93 -2.49 -16.10
N LYS A 55 24.69 -3.41 -15.47
CA LYS A 55 26.09 -3.67 -15.83
C LYS A 55 26.26 -4.46 -17.13
N THR A 56 25.16 -4.92 -17.73
CA THR A 56 25.18 -5.90 -18.83
C THR A 56 24.04 -5.62 -19.78
N ASP A 57 24.33 -5.62 -21.08
CA ASP A 57 23.38 -5.20 -22.13
C ASP A 57 22.43 -6.32 -22.59
N GLY A 58 22.39 -7.43 -21.85
CA GLY A 58 21.53 -8.58 -22.17
C GLY A 58 22.05 -9.45 -23.32
N SER A 59 23.32 -9.30 -23.73
CA SER A 59 23.96 -10.16 -24.75
C SER A 59 23.82 -11.66 -24.46
N ASP A 60 23.77 -12.01 -23.17
CA ASP A 60 23.67 -13.39 -22.68
C ASP A 60 22.28 -14.01 -22.89
N LEU A 61 21.29 -13.18 -23.26
CA LEU A 61 19.89 -13.60 -23.47
C LEU A 61 19.56 -13.91 -24.95
N GLY A 62 20.48 -13.67 -25.88
CA GLY A 62 20.28 -13.94 -27.31
C GLY A 62 19.02 -13.26 -27.86
N ASP A 63 18.15 -14.04 -28.53
CA ASP A 63 16.90 -13.54 -29.14
C ASP A 63 15.77 -13.26 -28.13
N LEU A 64 16.02 -13.44 -26.82
CA LEU A 64 15.04 -13.21 -25.76
C LEU A 64 15.03 -11.75 -25.26
N VAL A 65 15.85 -10.87 -25.85
CA VAL A 65 15.84 -9.45 -25.52
C VAL A 65 14.51 -8.83 -25.96
N ARG A 66 13.92 -8.06 -25.04
CA ARG A 66 12.63 -7.42 -25.24
C ARG A 66 12.71 -6.35 -26.33
N ARG A 67 11.75 -6.36 -27.27
CA ARG A 67 11.69 -5.41 -28.39
C ARG A 67 10.85 -4.17 -28.10
N ASP A 68 9.81 -4.32 -27.28
CA ASP A 68 8.86 -3.25 -26.93
C ASP A 68 9.06 -2.78 -25.49
N PRO A 69 8.68 -1.54 -25.12
CA PRO A 69 8.74 -1.07 -23.73
C PRO A 69 7.88 -1.90 -22.79
N ILE A 70 8.18 -1.87 -21.47
CA ILE A 70 7.54 -2.74 -20.47
C ILE A 70 6.02 -2.54 -20.34
N GLY A 71 5.54 -1.36 -20.72
CA GLY A 71 4.11 -1.02 -20.64
C GLY A 71 3.62 -0.95 -19.20
N LEU A 72 4.48 -0.53 -18.27
CA LEU A 72 4.12 -0.33 -16.87
C LEU A 72 3.96 1.16 -16.58
N PRO A 73 2.96 1.55 -15.77
CA PRO A 73 2.83 2.91 -15.30
C PRO A 73 4.01 3.23 -14.38
N GLY A 74 4.70 4.31 -14.69
CA GLY A 74 5.68 4.91 -13.82
C GLY A 74 5.01 5.72 -12.72
N LEU A 75 5.33 5.43 -11.46
CA LEU A 75 4.86 6.22 -10.32
C LEU A 75 6.04 6.62 -9.46
N SER A 76 6.00 7.84 -8.92
CA SER A 76 6.94 8.23 -7.86
C SER A 76 6.65 7.44 -6.58
N GLU A 77 7.63 7.28 -5.70
CA GLU A 77 7.45 6.56 -4.43
C GLU A 77 6.28 7.12 -3.58
N PRO A 78 6.11 8.45 -3.41
CA PRO A 78 4.98 9.00 -2.66
C PRO A 78 3.62 8.76 -3.32
N GLU A 79 3.56 8.77 -4.66
CA GLU A 79 2.33 8.45 -5.39
C GLU A 79 1.96 6.97 -5.22
N THR A 80 2.94 6.08 -5.36
CA THR A 80 2.78 4.64 -5.17
C THR A 80 2.30 4.32 -3.76
N MET A 81 2.91 4.93 -2.74
CA MET A 81 2.50 4.78 -1.34
C MET A 81 1.05 5.23 -1.12
N ARG A 82 0.65 6.40 -1.64
CA ARG A 82 -0.73 6.90 -1.50
C ARG A 82 -1.75 5.96 -2.16
N HIS A 83 -1.44 5.47 -3.35
CA HIS A 83 -2.29 4.55 -4.09
C HIS A 83 -2.58 3.26 -3.29
N TYR A 84 -1.52 2.58 -2.81
CA TYR A 84 -1.69 1.34 -2.05
C TYR A 84 -2.32 1.55 -0.67
N VAL A 85 -2.04 2.68 0.00
CA VAL A 85 -2.68 3.01 1.27
C VAL A 85 -4.19 3.19 1.09
N ARG A 86 -4.63 3.90 0.05
CA ARG A 86 -6.07 4.05 -0.25
C ARG A 86 -6.71 2.73 -0.66
N LEU A 87 -6.02 1.92 -1.47
CA LEU A 87 -6.50 0.60 -1.85
C LEU A 87 -6.69 -0.32 -0.64
N SER A 88 -5.77 -0.27 0.33
CA SER A 88 -5.86 -1.08 1.56
C SER A 88 -7.09 -0.77 2.41
N GLN A 89 -7.57 0.48 2.39
CA GLN A 89 -8.78 0.89 3.11
C GLN A 89 -10.07 0.34 2.46
N LYS A 90 -10.01 0.01 1.15
CA LYS A 90 -11.10 -0.65 0.43
C LYS A 90 -11.10 -2.18 0.65
N ASN A 91 -10.05 -2.75 1.26
CA ASN A 91 -9.95 -4.16 1.57
C ASN A 91 -10.37 -4.44 3.02
N HIS A 92 -11.02 -5.58 3.25
CA HIS A 92 -11.29 -6.06 4.60
C HIS A 92 -10.08 -6.91 5.06
N ALA A 93 -9.66 -6.80 6.31
CA ALA A 93 -8.47 -7.49 6.81
C ALA A 93 -8.77 -8.26 8.11
N ILE A 94 -8.07 -9.39 8.32
CA ILE A 94 -8.27 -10.26 9.50
C ILE A 94 -8.00 -9.48 10.79
N ASP A 95 -7.11 -8.48 10.71
CA ASP A 95 -6.77 -7.61 11.82
C ASP A 95 -7.84 -6.54 12.11
N LEU A 96 -8.77 -6.27 11.17
CA LEU A 96 -9.80 -5.24 11.31
C LEU A 96 -11.12 -5.81 11.81
N ALA A 97 -11.53 -6.98 11.32
CA ALA A 97 -12.79 -7.61 11.70
C ALA A 97 -12.77 -9.12 11.46
N ILE A 98 -13.71 -9.82 12.13
CA ILE A 98 -13.83 -11.28 12.10
C ILE A 98 -14.19 -11.75 10.69
N TYR A 99 -13.48 -12.75 10.19
CA TYR A 99 -13.76 -13.45 8.94
C TYR A 99 -14.39 -14.83 9.22
N PRO A 100 -15.73 -14.97 9.19
CA PRO A 100 -16.38 -16.25 9.45
C PRO A 100 -16.41 -17.16 8.21
N LEU A 101 -15.26 -17.35 7.54
CA LEU A 101 -15.14 -18.22 6.37
C LEU A 101 -14.65 -19.61 6.79
N GLY A 102 -15.55 -20.58 6.77
CA GLY A 102 -15.29 -21.97 7.16
C GLY A 102 -14.58 -22.78 6.07
N SER A 103 -13.27 -22.56 5.88
CA SER A 103 -12.33 -23.47 5.16
C SER A 103 -10.93 -22.87 5.02
N CYS A 104 -10.83 -21.54 4.96
CA CYS A 104 -9.57 -20.83 4.71
C CYS A 104 -8.67 -20.71 5.95
N THR A 105 -9.14 -21.13 7.15
CA THR A 105 -8.43 -20.96 8.44
C THR A 105 -7.78 -19.58 8.58
N MET A 106 -8.58 -18.53 8.39
CA MET A 106 -8.16 -17.13 8.48
C MET A 106 -7.89 -16.74 9.94
N LYS A 107 -6.82 -17.29 10.50
CA LYS A 107 -6.35 -17.05 11.87
C LYS A 107 -5.51 -15.77 11.91
N HIS A 108 -5.45 -15.15 13.09
CA HIS A 108 -4.55 -14.03 13.36
C HIS A 108 -3.10 -14.39 12.99
N ASN A 109 -2.47 -13.55 12.16
CA ASN A 109 -1.06 -13.64 11.82
C ASN A 109 -0.24 -12.77 12.79
N PRO A 110 0.49 -13.34 13.76
CA PRO A 110 1.24 -12.55 14.72
C PRO A 110 2.38 -11.80 14.01
N ARG A 111 2.55 -10.52 14.36
CA ARG A 111 3.62 -9.66 13.82
C ARG A 111 5.03 -10.23 14.02
N LEU A 112 5.21 -11.16 14.96
CA LEU A 112 6.48 -11.88 15.16
C LEU A 112 6.85 -12.73 13.95
N ASN A 113 5.88 -13.38 13.30
CA ASN A 113 6.14 -14.22 12.13
C ASN A 113 6.67 -13.37 10.97
N GLU A 114 6.08 -12.20 10.75
CA GLU A 114 6.57 -11.21 9.77
C GLU A 114 7.99 -10.74 10.10
N LYS A 115 8.28 -10.51 11.38
CA LYS A 115 9.62 -10.09 11.81
C LYS A 115 10.66 -11.20 11.60
N MET A 116 10.31 -12.45 11.89
CA MET A 116 11.19 -13.59 11.67
C MET A 116 11.47 -13.83 10.18
N ALA A 117 10.47 -13.66 9.31
CA ALA A 117 10.63 -13.77 7.86
C ALA A 117 11.54 -12.68 7.27
N ARG A 118 11.56 -11.49 7.88
CA ARG A 118 12.40 -10.35 7.46
C ARG A 118 13.86 -10.48 7.90
N LEU A 119 14.24 -11.50 8.68
CA LEU A 119 15.62 -11.69 9.08
C LEU A 119 16.50 -12.03 7.86
N PRO A 120 17.64 -11.35 7.68
CA PRO A 120 18.46 -11.49 6.47
C PRO A 120 19.02 -12.91 6.28
N HIS A 121 19.21 -13.68 7.36
CA HIS A 121 19.66 -15.07 7.27
C HIS A 121 18.53 -16.04 6.85
N ALA A 122 17.25 -15.71 7.12
CA ALA A 122 16.10 -16.53 6.73
C ALA A 122 15.79 -16.39 5.22
N SER A 123 15.93 -15.19 4.67
CA SER A 123 15.73 -14.93 3.23
C SER A 123 16.90 -15.35 2.35
N TRP A 124 18.13 -15.35 2.89
CA TRP A 124 19.34 -15.73 2.15
C TRP A 124 19.58 -17.25 2.10
N SER A 125 19.32 -17.96 3.20
CA SER A 125 19.60 -19.41 3.29
C SER A 125 18.65 -20.28 2.46
N SER A 126 17.49 -19.75 2.07
CA SER A 126 16.48 -20.43 1.26
C SER A 126 16.60 -20.17 -0.25
N ARG A 127 17.60 -19.38 -0.70
CA ARG A 127 17.91 -19.31 -2.13
C ARG A 127 18.31 -20.71 -2.59
N PRO A 128 17.58 -21.34 -3.53
CA PRO A 128 17.99 -22.63 -4.06
C PRO A 128 19.42 -22.47 -4.56
N ARG A 129 20.32 -23.29 -4.02
CA ARG A 129 21.74 -23.30 -4.42
C ARG A 129 21.77 -23.66 -5.89
N THR A 130 21.72 -22.67 -6.78
CA THR A 130 21.86 -22.89 -8.21
C THR A 130 23.22 -23.54 -8.38
N ARG A 131 23.20 -24.78 -8.89
CA ARG A 131 24.34 -25.65 -9.12
C ARG A 131 25.14 -25.13 -10.32
N THR A 132 25.55 -23.87 -10.28
CA THR A 132 26.41 -23.24 -11.27
C THR A 132 27.58 -22.69 -10.49
N GLY A 133 28.73 -23.36 -10.63
CA GLY A 133 29.96 -23.11 -9.90
C GLY A 133 30.61 -21.77 -10.25
N VAL A 134 29.93 -20.66 -9.95
CA VAL A 134 30.52 -19.33 -9.99
C VAL A 134 31.14 -19.07 -8.61
N PRO A 135 32.46 -18.83 -8.51
CA PRO A 135 33.10 -18.56 -7.25
C PRO A 135 32.56 -17.25 -6.64
N ARG A 136 32.26 -17.29 -5.34
CA ARG A 136 31.87 -16.13 -4.56
C ARG A 136 33.04 -15.16 -4.52
N VAL A 137 32.95 -14.04 -5.22
CA VAL A 137 33.83 -12.89 -4.93
C VAL A 137 33.37 -12.33 -3.59
N GLY A 138 34.30 -12.38 -2.63
CA GLY A 138 34.06 -12.14 -1.22
C GLY A 138 33.53 -10.75 -0.92
N ALA A 139 32.75 -10.70 0.14
CA ALA A 139 32.54 -9.51 0.94
C ALA A 139 33.90 -9.02 1.47
N LEU A 140 34.27 -7.81 1.08
CA LEU A 140 34.95 -6.84 1.91
C LEU A 140 34.02 -5.62 2.01
#